data_AF-A0A8J2JIW7-F1
#
_entry.id   AF-A0A8J2JIW7-F1
#
_cell.length_a   1.000
_cell.length_b   1.000
_cell.length_c   1.000
_cell.angle_alpha   90.00
_cell.angle_beta   90.00
_cell.angle_gamma   90.00
#
_symmetry.space_group_name_H-M   'P 1'
#
loop_
_entity.id
_entity.type
_entity.pdbx_description
1 polymer ?
#
loop_
_entity_poly.entity_id
_entity_poly.type
_entity_poly.pdbx_seq_one_letter_code
_entity_poly.pdbx_strand_id
1 'polypeptide(L)'
;MRIRTIIILLWTLAILATGWVFTILGLDLAYAVDSGNHCPPGATTLKWDIESPGSCDSNMVSLSMSFDQTGNVYDRDKYPLLQVFLGLLFITAIQAIQSFALHCTELLVNISRDENHWRRAYDGIGTSGRSPKGSLLASDSLKNAIRSWEYVTLSIFKSVLHWSVGQAVLPAMDGRFIGPVEWLSPSTVRGEMALAGITFYMTYTRLMLYAGLAILLASFATFLALRKRSGPQPATVGHLQTIADLVDDWTLNEKGRIFWGDKGADMKAEIRHAGTSSDPDALDNISPDAIYAG
;
A
#
# COMPACT_ATOMS: atom_id res chain seq x y z
N MET A 1 6.39 -2.35 -16.51
CA MET A 1 7.05 -2.36 -15.19
C MET A 1 7.24 -3.81 -14.75
N ARG A 2 8.46 -4.25 -14.43
CA ARG A 2 8.69 -5.65 -14.01
C ARG A 2 8.25 -5.82 -12.54
N ILE A 3 7.56 -6.91 -12.20
CA ILE A 3 7.07 -7.21 -10.83
C ILE A 3 8.16 -7.01 -9.77
N ARG A 4 9.41 -7.37 -10.08
CA ARG A 4 10.59 -7.15 -9.23
C ARG A 4 10.77 -5.68 -8.82
N THR A 5 10.53 -4.73 -9.72
CA THR A 5 10.63 -3.29 -9.43
C THR A 5 9.57 -2.85 -8.43
N ILE A 6 8.34 -3.39 -8.52
CA ILE A 6 7.26 -3.09 -7.57
C ILE A 6 7.64 -3.58 -6.17
N ILE A 7 8.17 -4.80 -6.07
CA ILE A 7 8.62 -5.37 -4.79
C ILE A 7 9.76 -4.54 -4.19
N ILE A 8 10.78 -4.20 -4.99
CA ILE A 8 11.89 -3.36 -4.52
C ILE A 8 11.36 -2.03 -3.99
N LEU A 9 10.45 -1.38 -4.71
CA LEU A 9 9.87 -0.10 -4.29
C LEU A 9 9.12 -0.20 -2.97
N LEU A 10 8.33 -1.26 -2.76
CA LEU A 10 7.59 -1.48 -1.52
C LEU A 10 8.51 -1.76 -0.33
N TRP A 11 9.55 -2.56 -0.52
CA TRP A 11 10.55 -2.80 0.52
C TRP A 11 11.38 -1.55 0.83
N THR A 12 11.69 -0.72 -0.18
CA THR A 12 12.31 0.58 0.05
C THR A 12 11.41 1.47 0.91
N LEU A 13 10.11 1.52 0.63
CA LEU A 13 9.16 2.27 1.48
C LEU A 13 9.16 1.75 2.92
N ALA A 14 9.11 0.44 3.12
CA ALA A 14 9.15 -0.17 4.45
C ALA A 14 10.47 0.15 5.18
N ILE A 15 11.62 0.03 4.51
CA ILE A 15 12.94 0.36 5.07
C ILE A 15 13.03 1.84 5.44
N LEU A 16 12.53 2.74 4.58
CA LEU A 16 12.51 4.17 4.87
C LEU A 16 11.59 4.48 6.06
N ALA A 17 10.42 3.87 6.16
CA ALA A 17 9.52 4.04 7.30
C ALA A 17 10.15 3.52 8.61
N THR A 18 10.79 2.36 8.58
CA THR A 18 11.54 1.82 9.73
C THR A 18 12.74 2.69 10.10
N GLY A 19 13.51 3.14 9.11
CA GLY A 19 14.63 4.05 9.31
C GLY A 19 14.20 5.40 9.89
N TRP A 20 13.01 5.88 9.53
CA TRP A 20 12.42 7.07 10.10
C TRP A 20 12.12 6.89 11.60
N VAL A 21 11.51 5.76 12.00
CA VAL A 21 11.29 5.43 13.42
C VAL A 21 12.60 5.45 14.21
N PHE A 22 13.64 4.78 13.72
CA PHE A 22 14.93 4.72 14.42
C PHE A 22 15.66 6.06 14.46
N THR A 23 15.55 6.87 13.40
CA THR A 23 16.12 8.22 13.39
C THR A 23 15.49 9.08 14.47
N ILE A 24 14.16 9.05 14.58
CA ILE A 24 13.41 9.84 15.54
C ILE A 24 13.69 9.35 16.98
N LEU A 25 13.72 8.04 17.21
CA LEU A 25 14.12 7.46 18.51
C LEU A 25 15.57 7.84 18.90
N GLY A 26 16.49 7.80 17.94
CA GLY A 26 17.88 8.17 18.18
C GLY A 26 18.06 9.65 18.53
N LEU A 27 17.31 10.53 17.86
CA LEU A 27 17.30 11.98 18.15
C LEU A 27 16.76 12.26 19.56
N ASP A 28 15.69 11.59 19.97
CA ASP A 28 15.12 11.71 21.31
C ASP A 28 16.11 11.30 22.39
N LEU A 29 16.75 10.14 22.21
CA LEU A 29 17.75 9.64 23.14
C LEU A 29 18.96 10.59 23.23
N ALA A 30 19.40 11.14 22.08
CA ALA A 30 20.48 12.13 22.06
C ALA A 30 20.11 13.41 22.82
N TYR A 31 18.87 13.90 22.66
CA TYR A 31 18.37 15.08 23.36
C TYR A 31 18.21 14.85 24.87
N ALA A 32 17.75 13.66 25.28
CA ALA A 32 17.68 13.27 26.69
C ALA A 32 19.06 13.27 27.35
N VAL A 33 20.07 12.72 26.66
CA VAL A 33 21.47 12.74 27.14
C VAL A 33 22.01 14.16 27.30
N ASP A 34 21.79 15.03 26.30
CA ASP A 34 22.28 16.41 26.31
C ASP A 34 21.59 17.27 27.39
N SER A 35 20.31 17.01 27.66
CA SER A 35 19.56 17.67 28.74
C SER A 35 19.90 17.16 30.16
N GLY A 36 20.82 16.21 30.29
CA GLY A 36 21.23 15.62 31.58
C GLY A 36 20.21 14.65 32.18
N ASN A 37 19.08 14.43 31.49
CA ASN A 37 18.03 13.51 31.91
C ASN A 37 18.30 12.12 31.35
N HIS A 38 18.82 11.22 32.20
CA HIS A 38 18.95 9.81 31.84
C HIS A 38 17.58 9.14 31.86
N CYS A 39 16.82 9.28 30.77
CA CYS A 39 15.54 8.62 30.61
C CYS A 39 15.78 7.19 30.07
N PRO A 40 15.54 6.12 30.87
CA PRO A 40 15.57 4.77 30.32
C PRO A 40 14.45 4.62 29.27
N PRO A 41 14.59 3.72 28.27
CA PRO A 41 13.50 3.39 27.36
C PRO A 41 12.32 2.83 28.18
N GLY A 42 11.38 3.71 28.52
CA GLY A 42 10.25 3.43 29.39
C GLY A 42 9.00 3.04 28.60
N ALA A 43 8.07 2.33 29.23
CA ALA A 43 6.78 1.95 28.65
C ALA A 43 5.91 3.15 28.19
N THR A 44 6.28 4.37 28.59
CA THR A 44 5.65 5.63 28.19
C THR A 44 5.89 6.00 26.72
N THR A 45 7.02 5.57 26.13
CA THR A 45 7.33 5.75 24.70
C THR A 45 6.37 5.01 23.75
N LEU A 46 5.67 3.98 24.24
CA LEU A 46 4.68 3.19 23.47
C LEU A 46 3.23 3.66 23.68
N LYS A 47 3.00 4.72 24.46
CA LYS A 47 1.65 5.27 24.63
C LYS A 47 1.13 5.84 23.30
N TRP A 48 -0.17 5.71 23.10
CA TRP A 48 -0.87 6.29 21.95
C TRP A 48 -1.19 7.78 22.15
N ASP A 49 -1.42 8.18 23.40
CA ASP A 49 -1.73 9.55 23.80
C ASP A 49 -0.51 10.46 23.64
N ILE A 50 -0.75 11.72 23.32
CA ILE A 50 0.32 12.69 23.06
C ILE A 50 0.84 13.20 24.40
N GLU A 51 2.12 12.95 24.68
CA GLU A 51 2.80 13.53 25.85
C GLU A 51 3.83 14.57 25.41
N SER A 52 3.77 15.74 26.04
CA SER A 52 4.55 16.94 25.69
C SER A 52 6.05 16.69 25.50
N PRO A 53 6.74 17.44 24.63
CA PRO A 53 8.16 17.26 24.35
C PRO A 53 9.00 17.61 25.59
N GLY A 54 10.15 16.97 25.77
CA GLY A 54 11.15 17.37 26.78
C GLY A 54 10.94 16.80 28.19
N SER A 55 10.07 15.79 28.34
CA SER A 55 9.95 14.94 29.53
C SER A 55 10.47 13.53 29.24
N CYS A 56 10.89 12.78 30.26
CA CYS A 56 11.21 11.36 30.12
C CYS A 56 10.01 10.48 29.71
N ASP A 57 8.80 11.01 29.80
CA ASP A 57 7.58 10.36 29.33
C ASP A 57 7.15 10.81 27.92
N SER A 58 7.94 11.66 27.28
CA SER A 58 7.61 12.17 25.96
C SER A 58 7.59 11.04 24.92
N ASN A 59 6.57 11.07 24.07
CA ASN A 59 6.44 10.13 22.96
C ASN A 59 6.44 10.83 21.58
N MET A 60 6.99 12.05 21.51
CA MET A 60 7.09 12.78 20.25
C MET A 60 8.37 13.62 20.11
N VAL A 61 8.82 13.76 18.86
CA VAL A 61 9.87 14.72 18.46
C VAL A 61 9.26 15.86 17.68
N SER A 62 9.74 17.08 17.92
CA SER A 62 9.45 18.23 17.07
C SER A 62 10.44 18.30 15.90
N LEU A 63 9.90 18.43 14.69
CA LEU A 63 10.63 18.84 13.52
C LEU A 63 10.24 20.28 13.20
N SER A 64 11.16 21.21 13.47
CA SER A 64 11.03 22.59 13.02
C SER A 64 11.68 22.73 11.65
N MET A 65 10.96 23.28 10.69
CA MET A 65 11.50 23.62 9.36
C MET A 65 12.02 25.05 9.30
N SER A 66 12.42 25.61 10.45
CA SER A 66 12.98 26.93 10.55
C SER A 66 14.48 26.96 10.23
N PHE A 67 14.92 28.02 9.54
CA PHE A 67 16.34 28.31 9.38
C PHE A 67 16.84 29.08 10.60
N ASP A 68 17.19 28.35 11.65
CA ASP A 68 17.85 28.92 12.83
C ASP A 68 19.38 28.85 12.63
N GLN A 69 20.02 30.00 12.36
CA GLN A 69 21.47 30.10 12.22
C GLN A 69 22.20 30.43 13.54
N THR A 70 21.48 30.81 14.61
CA THR A 70 22.13 31.40 15.81
C THR A 70 21.58 30.92 17.16
N GLY A 71 20.57 30.06 17.20
CA GLY A 71 19.98 29.55 18.45
C GLY A 71 19.17 30.59 19.22
N ASN A 72 18.96 31.78 18.64
CA ASN A 72 18.13 32.82 19.24
C ASN A 72 16.66 32.55 18.91
N VAL A 73 15.83 32.44 19.95
CA VAL A 73 14.37 32.24 19.86
C VAL A 73 13.68 33.28 18.97
N TYR A 74 14.28 34.47 18.81
CA TYR A 74 13.77 35.54 17.94
C TYR A 74 14.02 35.33 16.44
N ASP A 75 14.98 34.50 16.04
CA ASP A 75 15.31 34.26 14.62
C ASP A 75 14.58 33.03 14.06
N ARG A 76 14.07 32.17 14.94
CA ARG A 76 13.35 30.93 14.59
C ARG A 76 12.00 31.18 13.89
N ASP A 77 11.50 32.42 13.89
CA ASP A 77 10.14 32.77 13.45
C ASP A 77 10.12 33.77 12.27
N LYS A 78 11.25 33.97 11.59
CA LYS A 78 11.38 35.02 10.56
C LYS A 78 10.52 34.78 9.31
N TYR A 79 10.20 33.52 8.98
CA TYR A 79 9.50 33.14 7.75
C TYR A 79 8.44 32.04 7.96
N PRO A 80 7.33 32.32 8.66
CA PRO A 80 6.30 31.31 8.97
C PRO A 80 5.66 30.71 7.71
N LEU A 81 5.46 31.51 6.65
CA LEU A 81 4.93 31.02 5.37
C LEU A 81 5.86 30.03 4.67
N LEU A 82 7.17 30.25 4.76
CA LEU A 82 8.15 29.33 4.19
C LEU A 82 8.14 27.99 4.95
N GLN A 83 8.03 28.03 6.28
CA GLN A 83 7.89 26.83 7.10
C GLN A 83 6.62 26.03 6.74
N VAL A 84 5.49 26.71 6.53
CA VAL A 84 4.24 26.08 6.06
C VAL A 84 4.47 25.40 4.72
N PHE A 85 5.07 26.11 3.77
CA PHE A 85 5.33 25.59 2.43
C PHE A 85 6.23 24.36 2.45
N LEU A 86 7.35 24.40 3.20
CA LEU A 86 8.26 23.28 3.34
C LEU A 86 7.61 22.08 4.03
N GLY A 87 6.80 22.33 5.07
CA GLY A 87 6.05 21.29 5.77
C GLY A 87 5.01 20.60 4.89
N LEU A 88 4.27 21.38 4.10
CA LEU A 88 3.34 20.85 3.10
C LEU A 88 4.09 20.04 2.04
N LEU A 89 5.19 20.55 1.50
CA LEU A 89 6.03 19.85 0.54
C LEU A 89 6.49 18.49 1.09
N PHE A 90 6.94 18.45 2.34
CA PHE A 90 7.37 17.24 3.02
C PHE A 90 6.25 16.20 3.17
N ILE A 91 5.08 16.61 3.68
CA ILE A 91 3.92 15.71 3.82
C ILE A 91 3.44 15.22 2.45
N THR A 92 3.38 16.12 1.46
CA THR A 92 3.00 15.76 0.08
C THR A 92 4.00 14.78 -0.53
N ALA A 93 5.30 14.94 -0.30
CA ALA A 93 6.30 14.00 -0.80
C ALA A 93 6.10 12.59 -0.20
N ILE A 94 5.88 12.48 1.11
CA ILE A 94 5.60 11.20 1.78
C ILE A 94 4.32 10.58 1.23
N GLN A 95 3.24 11.36 1.17
CA GLN A 95 1.95 10.88 0.65
C GLN A 95 2.04 10.47 -0.83
N ALA A 96 2.79 11.20 -1.66
CA ALA A 96 2.96 10.87 -3.07
C ALA A 96 3.71 9.55 -3.26
N ILE A 97 4.82 9.34 -2.53
CA ILE A 97 5.59 8.08 -2.59
C ILE A 97 4.72 6.90 -2.16
N GLN A 98 3.96 7.06 -1.07
CA GLN A 98 3.04 6.04 -0.60
C GLN A 98 1.92 5.75 -1.61
N SER A 99 1.26 6.78 -2.15
CA SER A 99 0.21 6.63 -3.15
C SER A 99 0.73 5.89 -4.38
N PHE A 100 1.92 6.25 -4.85
CA PHE A 100 2.56 5.57 -5.96
C PHE A 100 2.81 4.09 -5.67
N ALA A 101 3.30 3.75 -4.47
CA ALA A 101 3.51 2.37 -4.04
C ALA A 101 2.20 1.56 -3.99
N LEU A 102 1.13 2.17 -3.48
CA LEU A 102 -0.20 1.56 -3.41
C LEU A 102 -0.81 1.31 -4.80
N HIS A 103 -0.64 2.24 -5.73
CA HIS A 103 -1.06 2.04 -7.13
C HIS A 103 -0.23 0.95 -7.84
N CYS A 104 1.06 0.86 -7.57
CA CYS A 104 1.87 -0.26 -8.08
C CYS A 104 1.36 -1.61 -7.53
N THR A 105 0.96 -1.65 -6.26
CA THR A 105 0.39 -2.84 -5.64
C THR A 105 -0.99 -3.18 -6.22
N GLU A 106 -1.79 -2.17 -6.56
CA GLU A 106 -3.08 -2.34 -7.25
C GLU A 106 -2.93 -3.02 -8.61
N LEU A 107 -1.91 -2.64 -9.39
CA LEU A 107 -1.59 -3.35 -10.64
C LEU A 107 -1.26 -4.81 -10.38
N LEU A 108 -0.47 -5.12 -9.34
CA LEU A 108 -0.15 -6.50 -8.98
C LEU A 108 -1.40 -7.29 -8.55
N VAL A 109 -2.28 -6.68 -7.76
CA VAL A 109 -3.57 -7.27 -7.37
C VAL A 109 -4.46 -7.51 -8.57
N ASN A 110 -4.49 -6.60 -9.55
CA ASN A 110 -5.28 -6.78 -10.77
C ASN A 110 -4.76 -7.95 -11.61
N ILE A 111 -3.45 -8.01 -11.85
CA ILE A 111 -2.79 -9.15 -12.52
C ILE A 111 -3.12 -10.47 -11.80
N SER A 112 -2.98 -10.45 -10.47
CA SER A 112 -3.30 -11.56 -9.59
C SER A 112 -4.78 -11.96 -9.67
N ARG A 113 -5.71 -11.02 -9.75
CA ARG A 113 -7.14 -11.34 -9.86
C ARG A 113 -7.48 -11.91 -11.23
N ASP A 114 -6.95 -11.32 -12.30
CA ASP A 114 -7.27 -11.70 -13.67
C ASP A 114 -6.73 -13.10 -13.99
N GLU A 115 -5.51 -13.41 -13.54
CA GLU A 115 -4.95 -14.76 -13.66
C GLU A 115 -5.74 -15.80 -12.83
N ASN A 116 -6.37 -15.42 -11.71
CA ASN A 116 -7.27 -16.31 -10.98
C ASN A 116 -8.59 -16.52 -11.74
N HIS A 117 -9.07 -15.52 -12.47
CA HIS A 117 -10.25 -15.65 -13.34
C HIS A 117 -9.94 -16.58 -14.52
N TRP A 118 -8.79 -16.41 -15.16
CA TRP A 118 -8.31 -17.31 -16.22
C TRP A 118 -8.26 -18.77 -15.74
N ARG A 119 -7.71 -18.99 -14.54
CA ARG A 119 -7.64 -20.33 -13.91
C ARG A 119 -8.96 -20.99 -13.60
N ARG A 120 -10.04 -20.22 -13.49
CA ARG A 120 -11.39 -20.78 -13.32
C ARG A 120 -11.93 -21.43 -14.60
N ALA A 121 -11.37 -21.12 -15.77
CA ALA A 121 -11.80 -21.74 -17.02
C ALA A 121 -11.51 -23.26 -17.05
N TYR A 122 -10.45 -23.72 -16.38
CA TYR A 122 -10.11 -25.15 -16.26
C TYR A 122 -10.73 -25.85 -15.03
N ASP A 123 -11.36 -25.08 -14.13
CA ASP A 123 -11.75 -25.57 -12.79
C ASP A 123 -12.95 -26.54 -12.88
N GLY A 124 -12.67 -27.84 -12.75
CA GLY A 124 -13.66 -28.93 -12.76
C GLY A 124 -13.83 -29.67 -14.08
N ILE A 125 -12.98 -29.40 -15.08
CA ILE A 125 -12.99 -30.12 -16.36
C ILE A 125 -12.53 -31.57 -16.18
N GLY A 126 -13.16 -32.51 -16.90
CA GLY A 126 -12.82 -33.94 -16.89
C GLY A 126 -12.97 -34.67 -15.54
N THR A 127 -13.57 -34.04 -14.51
CA THR A 127 -13.80 -34.69 -13.21
C THR A 127 -15.24 -35.17 -13.06
N SER A 128 -15.44 -36.50 -13.01
CA SER A 128 -16.77 -37.08 -12.81
C SER A 128 -17.34 -36.68 -11.44
N GLY A 129 -18.41 -35.87 -11.43
CA GLY A 129 -19.13 -35.48 -10.21
C GLY A 129 -18.98 -34.03 -9.76
N ARG A 130 -18.20 -33.19 -10.46
CA ARG A 130 -18.12 -31.76 -10.19
C ARG A 130 -18.50 -30.97 -11.44
N SER A 131 -19.58 -30.18 -11.36
CA SER A 131 -19.94 -29.31 -12.48
C SER A 131 -18.84 -28.25 -12.70
N PRO A 132 -18.28 -28.16 -13.91
CA PRO A 132 -17.21 -27.21 -14.21
C PRO A 132 -17.71 -25.78 -14.02
N LYS A 133 -16.90 -24.95 -13.36
CA LYS A 133 -17.30 -23.59 -13.02
C LYS A 133 -17.16 -22.64 -14.19
N GLY A 134 -16.15 -22.82 -15.03
CA GLY A 134 -15.80 -21.94 -16.15
C GLY A 134 -15.40 -20.52 -15.71
N SER A 135 -14.80 -19.78 -16.64
CA SER A 135 -14.57 -18.34 -16.49
C SER A 135 -15.76 -17.59 -17.05
N LEU A 136 -16.21 -16.53 -16.35
CA LEU A 136 -17.35 -15.72 -16.79
C LEU A 136 -16.83 -14.49 -17.54
N LEU A 137 -17.20 -14.33 -18.81
CA LEU A 137 -16.68 -13.24 -19.66
C LEU A 137 -17.32 -11.89 -19.32
N ALA A 138 -18.62 -11.91 -18.98
CA ALA A 138 -19.40 -10.73 -18.62
C ALA A 138 -19.87 -10.84 -17.16
N SER A 139 -19.11 -10.24 -16.25
CA SER A 139 -19.56 -10.00 -14.87
C SER A 139 -19.46 -8.53 -14.54
N ASP A 140 -20.33 -8.08 -13.63
CA ASP A 140 -20.17 -6.80 -12.97
C ASP A 140 -18.78 -6.71 -12.35
N SER A 141 -17.93 -5.89 -12.96
CA SER A 141 -16.51 -5.75 -12.61
C SER A 141 -16.33 -5.36 -11.14
N LEU A 142 -17.20 -4.48 -10.64
CA LEU A 142 -17.19 -4.00 -9.27
C LEU A 142 -17.65 -5.07 -8.26
N LYS A 143 -18.68 -5.86 -8.59
CA LYS A 143 -19.15 -6.97 -7.73
C LYS A 143 -18.08 -8.06 -7.60
N ASN A 144 -17.39 -8.35 -8.69
CA ASN A 144 -16.29 -9.32 -8.68
C ASN A 144 -15.02 -8.78 -8.02
N ALA A 145 -14.76 -7.47 -8.13
CA ALA A 145 -13.66 -6.84 -7.41
C ALA A 145 -13.86 -6.89 -5.88
N ILE A 146 -15.05 -6.52 -5.38
CA ILE A 146 -15.37 -6.56 -3.94
C ILE A 146 -15.36 -7.99 -3.38
N ARG A 147 -15.65 -8.99 -4.23
CA ARG A 147 -15.55 -10.41 -3.85
C ARG A 147 -14.12 -10.93 -3.81
N SER A 148 -13.15 -10.21 -4.37
CA SER A 148 -11.73 -10.58 -4.32
C SER A 148 -11.13 -10.13 -2.99
N TRP A 149 -10.70 -11.10 -2.17
CA TRP A 149 -10.00 -10.82 -0.92
C TRP A 149 -8.75 -9.95 -1.15
N GLU A 150 -8.06 -10.12 -2.28
CA GLU A 150 -6.85 -9.37 -2.65
C GLU A 150 -7.13 -7.87 -2.77
N TYR A 151 -8.27 -7.52 -3.38
CA TYR A 151 -8.71 -6.14 -3.56
C TYR A 151 -9.26 -5.53 -2.26
N VAL A 152 -10.01 -6.30 -1.47
CA VAL A 152 -10.50 -5.87 -0.15
C VAL A 152 -9.33 -5.57 0.78
N THR A 153 -8.35 -6.48 0.86
CA THR A 153 -7.14 -6.28 1.66
C THR A 153 -6.38 -5.03 1.23
N LEU A 154 -6.16 -4.84 -0.08
CA LEU A 154 -5.49 -3.62 -0.57
C LEU A 154 -6.28 -2.35 -0.25
N SER A 155 -7.61 -2.38 -0.37
CA SER A 155 -8.46 -1.22 -0.07
C SER A 155 -8.37 -0.81 1.39
N ILE A 156 -8.32 -1.78 2.31
CA ILE A 156 -8.07 -1.53 3.73
C ILE A 156 -6.69 -0.91 3.92
N PHE A 157 -5.65 -1.48 3.32
CA PHE A 157 -4.29 -0.94 3.42
C PHE A 157 -4.20 0.50 2.91
N LYS A 158 -4.82 0.83 1.76
CA LYS A 158 -4.86 2.19 1.23
C LYS A 158 -5.40 3.17 2.27
N SER A 159 -6.58 2.89 2.80
CA SER A 159 -7.24 3.75 3.79
C SER A 159 -6.43 3.88 5.09
N VAL A 160 -6.00 2.75 5.66
CA VAL A 160 -5.30 2.73 6.96
C VAL A 160 -3.91 3.36 6.85
N LEU A 161 -3.17 3.14 5.77
CA LEU A 161 -1.85 3.77 5.57
C LEU A 161 -1.97 5.29 5.45
N HIS A 162 -2.91 5.80 4.63
CA HIS A 162 -3.13 7.25 4.51
C HIS A 162 -3.54 7.88 5.84
N TRP A 163 -4.45 7.23 6.57
CA TRP A 163 -4.83 7.67 7.90
C TRP A 163 -3.64 7.68 8.86
N SER A 164 -2.83 6.61 8.86
CA SER A 164 -1.70 6.47 9.79
C SER A 164 -0.62 7.54 9.59
N VAL A 165 -0.33 7.95 8.34
CA VAL A 165 0.58 9.08 8.07
C VAL A 165 0.03 10.38 8.67
N GLY A 166 -1.27 10.63 8.51
CA GLY A 166 -1.92 11.82 9.09
C GLY A 166 -1.93 11.80 10.63
N GLN A 167 -1.93 10.62 11.24
CA GLN A 167 -1.80 10.50 12.70
C GLN A 167 -0.35 10.65 13.18
N ALA A 168 0.61 10.21 12.37
CA ALA A 168 2.03 10.22 12.71
C ALA A 168 2.65 11.62 12.66
N VAL A 169 2.15 12.51 11.79
CA VAL A 169 2.65 13.87 11.62
C VAL A 169 1.54 14.87 11.99
N LEU A 170 1.72 15.56 13.11
CA LEU A 170 0.79 16.54 13.64
C LEU A 170 1.36 17.96 13.48
N PRO A 171 0.78 18.83 12.65
CA PRO A 171 1.15 20.22 12.62
C PRO A 171 0.62 20.94 13.86
N ALA A 172 1.47 21.70 14.54
CA ALA A 172 1.09 22.64 15.58
C ALA A 172 1.46 24.06 15.15
N MET A 173 0.55 24.99 15.43
CA MET A 173 0.76 26.41 15.16
C MET A 173 1.22 27.08 16.44
N ASP A 174 2.37 27.73 16.38
CA ASP A 174 2.88 28.55 17.47
C ASP A 174 2.37 29.98 17.24
N GLY A 175 1.46 30.43 18.12
CA GLY A 175 0.90 31.77 18.10
C GLY A 175 1.68 32.70 19.03
N ARG A 176 2.01 33.91 18.56
CA ARG A 176 2.64 34.95 19.40
C ARG A 176 1.74 36.15 19.51
N PHE A 177 1.66 36.70 20.72
CA PHE A 177 1.00 37.97 21.00
C PHE A 177 1.89 39.13 20.55
N ILE A 178 1.33 40.07 19.78
CA ILE A 178 2.05 41.25 19.27
C ILE A 178 1.88 42.49 20.17
N GLY A 179 0.98 42.47 21.17
CA GLY A 179 0.73 43.61 22.06
C GLY A 179 1.53 43.62 23.38
N PRO A 180 1.73 44.81 24.01
CA PRO A 180 2.26 44.91 25.38
C PRO A 180 1.31 44.25 26.39
N VAL A 181 1.86 43.42 27.28
CA VAL A 181 1.14 42.53 28.22
C VAL A 181 0.31 43.29 29.27
N GLU A 182 0.39 44.62 29.34
CA GLU A 182 -0.19 45.44 30.41
C GLU A 182 -1.72 45.59 30.40
N TRP A 183 -2.45 45.20 29.34
CA TRP A 183 -3.93 45.36 29.30
C TRP A 183 -4.69 44.21 28.62
N LEU A 184 -4.41 42.96 28.99
CA LEU A 184 -5.13 41.79 28.48
C LEU A 184 -6.56 41.71 29.03
N SER A 185 -7.50 42.33 28.32
CA SER A 185 -8.93 42.07 28.44
C SER A 185 -9.30 40.82 27.62
N PRO A 186 -10.08 39.85 28.13
CA PRO A 186 -10.40 38.59 27.43
C PRO A 186 -11.03 38.74 26.04
N SER A 187 -11.67 39.87 25.77
CA SER A 187 -12.33 40.18 24.49
C SER A 187 -11.40 40.71 23.39
N THR A 188 -10.20 41.23 23.73
CA THR A 188 -9.26 41.85 22.77
C THR A 188 -8.24 40.84 22.21
N VAL A 189 -8.10 39.69 22.87
CA VAL A 189 -7.17 38.59 22.52
C VAL A 189 -7.36 38.03 21.10
N ARG A 190 -8.57 38.13 20.53
CA ARG A 190 -8.90 37.57 19.21
C ARG A 190 -8.31 38.38 18.04
N GLY A 191 -7.87 39.62 18.25
CA GLY A 191 -7.42 40.53 17.19
C GLY A 191 -5.90 40.61 16.94
N GLU A 192 -5.06 40.13 17.85
CA GLU A 192 -3.60 40.41 17.84
C GLU A 192 -2.70 39.17 17.89
N MET A 193 -3.26 37.98 17.70
CA MET A 193 -2.47 36.74 17.60
C MET A 193 -1.93 36.61 16.18
N ALA A 194 -0.62 36.77 16.01
CA ALA A 194 0.05 36.47 14.76
C ALA A 194 0.65 35.07 14.78
N LEU A 195 0.63 34.41 13.61
CA LEU A 195 1.31 33.13 13.40
C LEU A 195 2.82 33.38 13.50
N ALA A 196 3.46 32.81 14.53
CA ALA A 196 4.90 32.93 14.73
C ALA A 196 5.66 31.80 14.01
N GLY A 197 5.09 30.59 13.98
CA GLY A 197 5.70 29.46 13.29
C GLY A 197 4.79 28.24 13.20
N ILE A 198 5.24 27.25 12.44
CA ILE A 198 4.65 25.90 12.44
C ILE A 198 5.72 24.89 12.83
N THR A 199 5.38 24.09 13.83
CA THR A 199 6.20 22.98 14.29
C THR A 199 5.46 21.67 14.00
N PHE A 200 6.16 20.68 13.44
CA PHE A 200 5.58 19.36 13.19
C PHE A 200 5.97 18.41 14.31
N TYR A 201 4.99 17.84 14.99
CA TYR A 201 5.20 16.81 15.98
C TYR A 201 5.07 15.43 15.36
N MET A 202 6.05 14.59 15.62
CA MET A 202 6.12 13.22 15.12
C MET A 202 6.05 12.25 16.29
N THR A 203 4.97 11.47 16.40
CA THR A 203 4.74 10.54 17.52
C THR A 203 5.30 9.15 17.22
N TYR A 204 6.14 8.59 18.12
CA TYR A 204 6.84 7.32 17.88
C TYR A 204 5.88 6.16 17.63
N THR A 205 4.92 5.94 18.53
CA THR A 205 3.96 4.84 18.46
C THR A 205 3.18 4.83 17.14
N ARG A 206 2.88 6.02 16.62
CA ARG A 206 2.11 6.20 15.38
C ARG A 206 2.98 5.97 14.15
N LEU A 207 4.25 6.39 14.19
CA LEU A 207 5.24 6.04 13.17
C LEU A 207 5.56 4.53 13.17
N MET A 208 5.61 3.88 14.33
CA MET A 208 5.78 2.43 14.44
C MET A 208 4.60 1.68 13.81
N LEU A 209 3.38 2.14 14.05
CA LEU A 209 2.19 1.62 13.37
C LEU A 209 2.32 1.77 11.85
N TYR A 210 2.71 2.95 11.37
CA TYR A 210 2.93 3.19 9.95
C TYR A 210 3.98 2.25 9.34
N ALA A 211 5.14 2.11 9.99
CA ALA A 211 6.20 1.20 9.55
C ALA A 211 5.73 -0.26 9.53
N GLY A 212 4.99 -0.69 10.56
CA GLY A 212 4.38 -2.03 10.62
C GLY A 212 3.42 -2.27 9.46
N LEU A 213 2.54 -1.31 9.16
CA LEU A 213 1.63 -1.39 8.02
C LEU A 213 2.37 -1.43 6.67
N ALA A 214 3.45 -0.66 6.52
CA ALA A 214 4.28 -0.68 5.32
C ALA A 214 4.97 -2.04 5.11
N ILE A 215 5.48 -2.65 6.18
CA ILE A 215 6.05 -4.01 6.15
C ILE A 215 4.99 -5.05 5.79
N LEU A 216 3.79 -4.94 6.37
CA LEU A 216 2.68 -5.85 6.05
C LEU A 216 2.25 -5.72 4.59
N LEU A 217 2.17 -4.50 4.05
CA LEU A 217 1.88 -4.25 2.64
C LEU A 217 2.96 -4.86 1.73
N ALA A 218 4.24 -4.63 2.04
CA ALA A 218 5.36 -5.18 1.27
C ALA A 218 5.37 -6.71 1.32
N SER A 219 5.06 -7.30 2.47
CA SER A 219 4.94 -8.75 2.66
C SER A 219 3.75 -9.31 1.87
N PHE A 220 2.60 -8.65 1.91
CA PHE A 220 1.42 -9.01 1.12
C PHE A 220 1.71 -8.99 -0.39
N ALA A 221 2.33 -7.93 -0.90
CA ALA A 221 2.70 -7.84 -2.30
C ALA A 221 3.75 -8.89 -2.69
N THR A 222 4.73 -9.14 -1.82
CA THR A 222 5.74 -10.21 -2.02
C THR A 222 5.06 -11.58 -2.05
N PHE A 223 4.10 -11.84 -1.16
CA PHE A 223 3.30 -13.06 -1.17
C PHE A 223 2.55 -13.21 -2.50
N LEU A 224 1.86 -12.18 -2.97
CA LEU A 224 1.15 -12.24 -4.26
C LEU A 224 2.10 -12.50 -5.43
N ALA A 225 3.28 -11.87 -5.44
CA ALA A 225 4.26 -12.04 -6.49
C ALA A 225 4.94 -13.42 -6.49
N LEU A 226 5.17 -14.01 -5.31
CA LEU A 226 5.81 -15.32 -5.16
C LEU A 226 4.81 -16.48 -5.20
N ARG A 227 3.51 -16.20 -5.07
CA ARG A 227 2.47 -17.23 -5.10
C ARG A 227 2.48 -17.94 -6.45
N LYS A 228 3.17 -19.08 -6.50
CA LYS A 228 3.18 -19.96 -7.66
C LYS A 228 1.78 -20.51 -7.88
N ARG A 229 1.18 -20.15 -9.01
CA ARG A 229 -0.13 -20.68 -9.40
C ARG A 229 0.10 -21.88 -10.27
N SER A 230 -0.03 -23.05 -9.67
CA SER A 230 0.04 -24.33 -10.36
C SER A 230 -1.25 -24.55 -11.15
N GLY A 231 -1.11 -25.08 -12.36
CA GLY A 231 -2.21 -25.51 -13.21
C GLY A 231 -1.71 -25.77 -14.62
N PRO A 232 -2.40 -26.60 -15.39
CA PRO A 232 -2.00 -26.95 -16.76
C PRO A 232 -2.17 -25.79 -17.75
N GLN A 233 -2.91 -24.75 -17.35
CA GLN A 233 -3.06 -23.55 -18.17
C GLN A 233 -1.77 -22.71 -18.22
N PRO A 234 -1.44 -22.17 -19.40
CA PRO A 234 -0.36 -21.21 -19.54
C PRO A 234 -0.65 -19.94 -18.74
N ALA A 235 0.38 -19.40 -18.10
CA ALA A 235 0.28 -18.17 -17.33
C ALA A 235 0.18 -16.98 -18.26
N THR A 236 -0.82 -16.13 -18.07
CA THR A 236 -1.06 -14.96 -18.91
C THR A 236 -0.59 -13.69 -18.24
N VAL A 237 -0.45 -13.69 -16.91
CA VAL A 237 0.14 -12.62 -16.10
C VAL A 237 -0.50 -11.24 -16.40
N GLY A 238 -1.78 -11.24 -16.74
CA GLY A 238 -2.54 -10.03 -17.08
C GLY A 238 -2.22 -9.44 -18.46
N HIS A 239 -1.50 -10.15 -19.34
CA HIS A 239 -1.26 -9.72 -20.71
C HIS A 239 -2.47 -10.05 -21.59
N LEU A 240 -3.31 -9.06 -21.87
CA LEU A 240 -4.56 -9.24 -22.61
C LEU A 240 -4.37 -9.86 -23.99
N GLN A 241 -3.29 -9.50 -24.69
CA GLN A 241 -2.99 -10.09 -25.99
C GLN A 241 -2.63 -11.58 -25.87
N THR A 242 -1.91 -11.97 -24.82
CA THR A 242 -1.63 -13.41 -24.59
C THR A 242 -2.91 -14.18 -24.26
N ILE A 243 -3.84 -13.57 -23.51
CA ILE A 243 -5.16 -14.17 -23.31
C ILE A 243 -5.89 -14.30 -24.65
N ALA A 244 -5.88 -13.26 -25.49
CA ALA A 244 -6.55 -13.28 -26.79
C ALA A 244 -5.96 -14.31 -27.75
N ASP A 245 -4.63 -14.50 -27.74
CA ASP A 245 -3.94 -15.49 -28.54
C ASP A 245 -4.24 -16.93 -28.07
N LEU A 246 -4.49 -17.11 -26.76
CA LEU A 246 -4.85 -18.42 -26.19
C LEU A 246 -6.33 -18.76 -26.43
N VAL A 247 -7.22 -17.78 -26.43
CA VAL A 247 -8.66 -17.99 -26.66
C VAL A 247 -8.91 -18.24 -28.15
N ASP A 248 -8.98 -19.51 -28.51
CA ASP A 248 -9.26 -19.98 -29.87
C ASP A 248 -10.74 -19.98 -30.24
N ASP A 249 -11.63 -20.03 -29.24
CA ASP A 249 -13.09 -20.00 -29.41
C ASP A 249 -13.74 -19.04 -28.40
N TRP A 250 -14.37 -17.99 -28.91
CA TRP A 250 -15.08 -16.99 -28.12
C TRP A 250 -16.56 -17.36 -27.86
N THR A 251 -17.01 -18.55 -28.26
CA THR A 251 -18.36 -19.00 -27.97
C THR A 251 -18.60 -19.10 -26.47
N LEU A 252 -19.76 -18.61 -26.03
CA LEU A 252 -20.17 -18.61 -24.63
C LEU A 252 -21.31 -19.60 -24.44
N ASN A 253 -21.32 -20.28 -23.30
CA ASN A 253 -22.50 -21.06 -22.91
C ASN A 253 -23.69 -20.15 -22.56
N GLU A 254 -24.87 -20.75 -22.34
CA GLU A 254 -26.09 -20.03 -21.93
C GLU A 254 -25.93 -19.19 -20.65
N LYS A 255 -24.91 -19.49 -19.84
CA LYS A 255 -24.57 -18.78 -18.59
C LYS A 255 -23.45 -17.75 -18.77
N GLY A 256 -23.02 -17.46 -20.00
CA GLY A 256 -21.95 -16.49 -20.32
C GLY A 256 -20.55 -16.95 -19.92
N ARG A 257 -20.29 -18.26 -19.90
CA ARG A 257 -19.04 -18.86 -19.45
C ARG A 257 -18.26 -19.49 -20.60
N ILE A 258 -16.94 -19.47 -20.44
CA ILE A 258 -15.96 -20.13 -21.28
C ILE A 258 -15.17 -21.13 -20.44
N PHE A 259 -14.86 -22.26 -21.04
CA PHE A 259 -14.09 -23.34 -20.42
C PHE A 259 -12.78 -23.54 -21.17
N TRP A 260 -11.77 -24.09 -20.48
CA TRP A 260 -10.47 -24.43 -21.06
C TRP A 260 -10.16 -25.89 -20.79
N GLY A 261 -9.61 -26.61 -21.76
CA GLY A 261 -9.25 -28.00 -21.58
C GLY A 261 -8.63 -28.63 -22.83
N ASP A 262 -8.52 -29.94 -22.80
CA ASP A 262 -8.01 -30.73 -23.90
C ASP A 262 -9.12 -31.01 -24.93
N LYS A 263 -8.89 -30.68 -26.20
CA LYS A 263 -9.82 -30.94 -27.33
C LYS A 263 -9.57 -32.28 -28.02
N GLY A 264 -8.61 -33.07 -27.54
CA GLY A 264 -8.24 -34.35 -28.12
C GLY A 264 -7.07 -34.28 -29.08
N ALA A 265 -6.74 -35.43 -29.67
CA ALA A 265 -5.63 -35.61 -30.60
C ALA A 265 -6.10 -35.60 -32.05
N ASP A 266 -5.32 -35.01 -32.96
CA ASP A 266 -5.47 -35.29 -34.38
C ASP A 266 -5.02 -36.74 -34.65
N MET A 267 -5.91 -37.55 -35.24
CA MET A 267 -5.70 -38.97 -35.49
C MET A 267 -4.47 -39.26 -36.37
N LYS A 268 -3.94 -38.26 -37.08
CA LYS A 268 -2.80 -38.43 -38.00
C LYS A 268 -1.44 -38.06 -37.42
N ALA A 269 -1.39 -37.19 -36.42
CA ALA A 269 -0.14 -36.59 -35.95
C ALA A 269 0.22 -36.93 -34.50
N GLU A 270 -0.69 -37.56 -33.73
CA GLU A 270 -0.53 -37.80 -32.27
C GLU A 270 -0.33 -36.52 -31.44
N ILE A 271 -0.49 -35.34 -32.07
CA ILE A 271 -0.43 -34.03 -31.44
C ILE A 271 -1.83 -33.68 -30.93
N ARG A 272 -1.89 -33.22 -29.68
CA ARG A 272 -3.12 -32.79 -29.01
C ARG A 272 -3.30 -31.27 -29.12
N HIS A 273 -4.54 -30.82 -28.99
CA HIS A 273 -4.86 -29.39 -28.98
C HIS A 273 -5.51 -29.01 -27.66
N ALA A 274 -4.97 -27.98 -27.01
CA ALA A 274 -5.58 -27.35 -25.83
C ALA A 274 -6.26 -26.05 -26.26
N GLY A 275 -7.45 -25.78 -25.72
CA GLY A 275 -8.17 -24.57 -26.10
C GLY A 275 -9.42 -24.34 -25.29
N THR A 276 -10.17 -23.33 -25.74
CA THR A 276 -11.44 -22.89 -25.18
C THR A 276 -12.66 -23.52 -25.85
N SER A 277 -13.74 -23.69 -25.10
CA SER A 277 -15.04 -24.14 -25.61
C SER A 277 -16.18 -23.57 -24.75
N SER A 278 -17.35 -23.39 -25.35
CA SER A 278 -18.61 -23.13 -24.63
C SER A 278 -19.18 -24.38 -23.97
N ASP A 279 -18.91 -25.56 -24.53
CA ASP A 279 -19.34 -26.84 -23.98
C ASP A 279 -18.22 -27.48 -23.16
N PRO A 280 -18.39 -27.65 -21.82
CA PRO A 280 -17.40 -28.32 -20.99
C PRO A 280 -17.29 -29.82 -21.25
N ASP A 281 -18.33 -30.48 -21.79
CA ASP A 281 -18.31 -31.92 -22.06
C ASP A 281 -17.49 -32.24 -23.32
N ALA A 282 -17.21 -31.22 -24.15
CA ALA A 282 -16.30 -31.30 -25.28
C ALA A 282 -14.82 -31.17 -24.88
N LEU A 283 -14.51 -31.04 -23.58
CA LEU A 283 -13.17 -30.82 -23.07
C LEU A 283 -12.76 -31.91 -22.06
N ASP A 284 -11.58 -32.46 -22.26
CA ASP A 284 -10.95 -33.41 -21.35
C ASP A 284 -9.89 -32.74 -20.45
N ASN A 285 -9.42 -33.49 -19.46
CA ASN A 285 -8.28 -33.08 -18.64
C ASN A 285 -7.00 -32.99 -19.48
N ILE A 286 -6.21 -31.94 -19.25
CA ILE A 286 -4.90 -31.78 -19.88
C ILE A 286 -3.96 -32.87 -19.34
N SER A 287 -3.37 -33.63 -20.25
CA SER A 287 -2.37 -34.65 -19.94
C SER A 287 -0.97 -34.02 -19.96
N PRO A 288 -0.28 -33.89 -18.81
CA PRO A 288 1.03 -33.21 -18.76
C PRO A 288 2.13 -33.95 -19.53
N ASP A 289 1.94 -35.22 -19.85
CA ASP A 289 2.90 -36.07 -20.56
C ASP A 289 2.67 -36.09 -22.09
N ALA A 290 1.60 -35.44 -22.57
CA ALA A 290 1.26 -35.41 -23.99
C ALA A 290 1.84 -34.19 -24.72
N ILE A 291 2.11 -34.33 -26.02
CA ILE A 291 2.60 -33.25 -26.88
C ILE A 291 1.41 -32.43 -27.37
N TYR A 292 1.40 -31.13 -27.07
CA TYR A 292 0.39 -30.18 -27.54
C TYR A 292 0.94 -29.30 -28.66
N ALA A 293 0.11 -29.02 -29.66
CA ALA A 293 0.37 -27.95 -30.63
C ALA A 293 0.26 -26.60 -29.92
N GLY A 294 1.21 -25.71 -30.22
CA GLY A 294 1.21 -24.30 -29.78
C GLY A 294 0.67 -23.38 -30.85
#